data_AF-A0A180ETV7-F1
#
_entry.id   AF-A0A180ETV7-F1
#
_cell.length_a   1.000
_cell.length_b   1.000
_cell.length_c   1.000
_cell.angle_alpha   90.00
_cell.angle_beta   90.00
_cell.angle_gamma   90.00
#
_symmetry.space_group_name_H-M   'P 1'
#
loop_
_entity.id
_entity.type
_entity.pdbx_description
1 polymer ?
#
loop_
_entity_poly.entity_id
_entity_poly.type
_entity_poly.pdbx_seq_one_letter_code
_entity_poly.pdbx_strand_id
1 'polypeptide(L)' 'MIDREYGEWYSTITADGIPAKKCPKADLWRCPYHNSRMGFELFHRIK' A
#
# COMPACT_ATOMS: atom_id res chain seq x y z
N MET A 1 -4.34 3.00 2.67
CA MET A 1 -3.87 3.47 4.00
C MET A 1 -2.51 2.85 4.30
N ILE A 2 -1.55 3.62 4.83
CA ILE A 2 -0.16 3.20 5.11
C ILE A 2 -0.06 2.69 6.54
N ASP A 3 0.56 1.53 6.76
CA ASP A 3 0.87 1.02 8.09
C ASP A 3 2.22 1.60 8.55
N ARG A 4 2.18 2.44 9.58
CA ARG A 4 3.37 3.13 10.11
C ARG A 4 4.10 2.35 11.21
N GLU A 5 3.49 1.29 11.73
CA GLU A 5 4.07 0.48 12.81
C GLU A 5 4.91 -0.67 12.23
N TYR A 6 4.37 -1.36 11.23
CA TYR A 6 5.01 -2.54 10.63
C TYR A 6 5.39 -2.35 9.16
N GLY A 7 5.20 -1.15 8.60
CA GLY A 7 5.53 -0.82 7.21
C GLY A 7 4.56 -1.35 6.16
N GLU A 8 4.77 -0.96 4.91
CA GLU A 8 3.90 -1.24 3.77
C GLU A 8 2.48 -0.64 3.95
N TRP A 9 1.55 -0.99 3.07
CA TRP A 9 0.19 -0.48 3.03
C TRP A 9 -0.77 -1.58 3.53
N TYR A 10 -1.99 -1.21 3.89
CA TYR A 10 -3.04 -2.21 4.12
C TYR A 10 -3.60 -2.71 2.78
N SER A 11 -4.01 -3.98 2.72
CA SER A 11 -4.56 -4.61 1.50
C SER A 11 -5.80 -3.92 1.00
N THR A 12 -6.64 -3.51 1.94
CA THR A 12 -7.90 -2.84 1.69
C THR A 12 -8.29 -2.04 2.92
N ILE A 13 -9.22 -1.13 2.70
CA ILE A 13 -9.86 -0.31 3.73
C ILE A 13 -11.38 -0.40 3.54
N THR A 14 -12.14 -0.26 4.62
CA THR A 14 -13.59 -0.06 4.50
C THR A 14 -13.89 1.32 3.91
N ALA A 15 -15.15 1.55 3.52
CA ALA A 15 -15.60 2.87 3.07
C ALA A 15 -15.34 3.97 4.11
N ASP A 16 -15.45 3.63 5.40
CA ASP A 16 -15.16 4.52 6.54
C ASP A 16 -13.65 4.70 6.80
N GLY A 17 -12.79 4.15 5.94
CA GLY A 17 -11.34 4.28 6.05
C GLY A 17 -10.68 3.32 7.06
N ILE A 18 -11.40 2.33 7.58
CA ILE A 18 -10.86 1.39 8.56
C ILE A 18 -10.00 0.33 7.84
N PRO A 19 -8.72 0.15 8.21
CA PRO A 19 -7.83 -0.80 7.55
C PRO A 19 -8.10 -2.25 7.95
N ALA A 20 -8.01 -3.16 6.97
CA ALA A 20 -8.09 -4.60 7.21
C ALA A 20 -6.78 -5.15 7.83
N LYS A 21 -6.68 -5.13 9.17
CA LYS A 21 -5.48 -5.56 9.90
C LYS A 21 -5.16 -7.05 9.86
N LYS A 22 -6.15 -7.90 9.51
CA LYS A 22 -6.01 -9.36 9.47
C LYS A 22 -5.65 -9.90 8.08
N CYS A 23 -5.60 -9.04 7.06
CA CYS A 23 -5.22 -9.44 5.71
C CYS A 23 -3.70 -9.37 5.53
N PRO A 24 -3.11 -10.29 4.74
CA PRO A 24 -1.68 -10.23 4.46
C PRO A 24 -1.32 -8.96 3.68
N LYS A 25 -0.11 -8.43 3.92
CA LYS A 25 0.44 -7.28 3.18
C LYS A 25 1.15 -7.67 1.88
N ALA A 26 1.53 -8.93 1.77
CA ALA A 26 2.09 -9.51 0.55
C ALA A 26 1.45 -10.88 0.34
N ASP A 27 1.11 -11.16 -0.90
CA ASP A 27 0.50 -12.41 -1.33
C ASP A 27 0.84 -12.65 -2.81
N LEU A 28 0.33 -13.73 -3.41
CA LEU A 28 0.62 -14.09 -4.81
C LEU A 28 0.22 -13.00 -5.82
N TRP A 29 -0.73 -12.15 -5.46
CA TRP A 29 -1.24 -11.07 -6.30
C TRP A 29 -0.72 -9.70 -5.88
N ARG A 30 -0.04 -9.63 -4.73
CA ARG A 30 0.44 -8.39 -4.16
C ARG A 30 1.90 -8.50 -3.75
N CYS A 31 2.71 -7.89 -4.59
CA CYS A 31 4.15 -7.72 -4.42
C CYS A 31 4.49 -6.21 -4.35
N PRO A 32 5.74 -5.83 -3.98
CA PRO A 32 6.14 -4.43 -3.85
C PRO A 32 6.36 -3.73 -5.21
N TYR A 33 5.57 -4.07 -6.22
CA TYR A 33 5.62 -3.46 -7.54
C TYR A 33 4.75 -2.20 -7.61
N HIS A 34 3.46 -2.30 -7.29
CA HIS A 34 2.49 -1.23 -7.52
C HIS A 34 2.76 0.01 -6.66
N ASN A 35 3.05 -0.22 -5.37
CA ASN A 35 3.38 0.82 -4.40
C ASN A 35 4.70 1.55 -4.77
N SER A 36 5.75 0.80 -5.09
CA SER A 36 7.06 1.35 -5.46
C SER A 36 7.00 2.09 -6.77
N ARG A 37 6.36 1.51 -7.81
CA ARG A 37 6.17 2.17 -9.10
C ARG A 37 5.40 3.47 -8.94
N MET A 38 4.32 3.49 -8.14
CA MET A 38 3.60 4.73 -7.87
C MET A 38 4.53 5.80 -7.25
N GLY A 39 5.31 5.45 -6.23
CA GLY A 39 6.24 6.37 -5.60
C GLY A 39 7.27 6.95 -6.58
N PHE A 40 7.88 6.10 -7.42
CA PHE A 40 8.84 6.53 -8.43
C PHE A 40 8.21 7.38 -9.54
N GLU A 41 7.02 7.01 -10.02
CA GLU A 41 6.28 7.79 -11.03
C GLU A 41 5.88 9.17 -10.49
N LEU A 42 5.41 9.25 -9.24
CA LEU A 42 5.10 10.54 -8.61
C LEU A 42 6.34 11.41 -8.51
N PHE A 43 7.46 10.86 -8.06
CA PHE A 43 8.73 11.57 -8.01
C PHE A 43 9.18 12.06 -9.39
N HIS A 44 8.97 11.26 -10.44
CA HIS A 44 9.33 11.64 -11.80
C HIS A 44 8.41 12.73 -12.38
N ARG A 45 7.11 12.70 -12.07
CA ARG A 45 6.09 13.57 -12.69
C ARG A 45 5.86 14.89 -11.96
N ILE A 46 6.06 14.92 -10.65
CA ILE A 46 5.76 16.09 -9.79
C ILE A 46 7.02 16.95 -9.58
N LYS A 47 8.21 16.42 -9.90
CA LYS A 47 9.45 17.17 -9.83
C LYS A 47 9.55 18.23 -10.92
#